data_AF-A0A959JN01-F1
#
_entry.id   AF-A0A959JN01-F1
#
_cell.length_a   1.000
_cell.length_b   1.000
_cell.length_c   1.000
_cell.angle_alpha   90.00
_cell.angle_beta   90.00
_cell.angle_gamma   90.00
#
_symmetry.space_group_name_H-M   'P 1'
#
loop_
_entity.id
_entity.type
_entity.pdbx_description
1 polymer ?
#
loop_
_entity_poly.entity_id
_entity_poly.type
_entity_poly.pdbx_seq_one_letter_code
_entity_poly.pdbx_strand_id
1 'polypeptide(L)'
;VIEKAFRVTKGTLEIRPVFHFTPKRIEAHVCICFVAFKVYKELERILKINQINHSVEKVISIAKTITTIKVMLPYSQTRITKTMILTKKQKSIASLFEDQFWKKIQGDA
;
A
#
# COMPACT_ATOMS: atom_id res chain seq x y z
N VAL A 1 5.58 -7.45 19.99
CA VAL A 1 5.75 -6.85 18.64
C VAL A 1 5.69 -7.92 17.53
N ILE A 2 6.41 -9.03 17.70
CA ILE A 2 6.48 -10.15 16.76
C ILE A 2 5.08 -10.77 16.50
N GLU A 3 4.30 -11.11 17.52
CA GLU A 3 2.94 -11.68 17.32
C GLU A 3 1.97 -10.75 16.58
N LYS A 4 2.09 -9.43 16.77
CA LYS A 4 1.24 -8.46 16.07
C LYS A 4 1.63 -8.40 14.59
N ALA A 5 2.92 -8.50 14.28
CA ALA A 5 3.43 -8.65 12.92
C ALA A 5 2.91 -9.95 12.29
N PHE A 6 3.07 -11.09 12.95
CA PHE A 6 2.56 -12.38 12.47
C PHE A 6 1.04 -12.39 12.28
N ARG A 7 0.27 -11.72 13.16
CA ARG A 7 -1.18 -11.58 13.01
C ARG A 7 -1.58 -10.69 11.83
N VAL A 8 -0.88 -9.58 11.59
CA VAL A 8 -1.09 -8.73 10.40
C VAL A 8 -0.70 -9.49 9.13
N THR A 9 0.42 -10.22 9.15
CA THR A 9 0.87 -11.03 8.01
C THR A 9 -0.09 -12.18 7.70
N LYS A 10 -0.58 -12.89 8.73
CA LYS A 10 -1.49 -14.04 8.57
C LYS A 10 -2.95 -13.62 8.32
N GLY A 11 -3.38 -12.47 8.85
CA GLY A 11 -4.72 -11.92 8.69
C GLY A 11 -4.81 -10.93 7.54
N THR A 12 -4.24 -9.74 7.71
CA THR A 12 -4.33 -8.61 6.76
C THR A 12 -3.63 -8.88 5.42
N LEU A 13 -2.53 -9.64 5.43
CA LEU A 13 -1.76 -10.01 4.23
C LEU A 13 -2.10 -11.40 3.69
N GLU A 14 -3.03 -12.12 4.34
CA GLU A 14 -3.47 -13.48 3.99
C GLU A 14 -2.33 -14.48 3.69
N ILE A 15 -1.16 -14.30 4.33
CA ILE A 15 -0.10 -15.30 4.20
C ILE A 15 -0.58 -16.58 4.88
N ARG A 16 -0.95 -17.57 4.07
CA ARG A 16 -1.32 -18.89 4.56
C ARG A 16 -0.13 -19.45 5.35
N PRO A 17 -0.35 -20.12 6.49
CA PRO A 17 0.71 -20.85 7.16
C PRO A 17 1.22 -21.92 6.20
N VAL A 18 2.43 -21.73 5.67
CA VAL A 18 3.12 -22.72 4.84
C VAL A 18 4.13 -23.41 5.75
N PHE A 19 3.89 -24.69 6.02
CA PHE A 19 4.83 -25.51 6.78
C PHE A 19 6.07 -25.76 5.92
N HIS A 20 7.16 -25.06 6.24
CA HIS A 20 8.45 -25.25 5.63
C HIS A 20 9.32 -26.10 6.57
N PHE A 21 9.82 -27.22 6.08
CA PHE A 21 10.63 -28.15 6.86
C PHE A 21 12.12 -28.08 6.53
N THR A 22 12.50 -27.33 5.50
CA THR A 22 13.90 -27.13 5.10
C THR A 22 14.39 -25.75 5.55
N PRO A 23 15.59 -25.64 6.16
CA PRO A 23 16.09 -24.39 6.75
C PRO A 23 16.15 -23.24 5.74
N LYS A 24 16.59 -23.51 4.50
CA LYS A 24 16.62 -22.51 3.41
C LYS A 24 15.26 -21.90 3.10
N ARG A 25 14.18 -22.69 3.13
CA ARG A 25 12.82 -22.17 2.83
C ARG A 25 12.22 -21.41 4.01
N ILE A 26 12.56 -21.82 5.24
CA ILE A 26 12.17 -21.08 6.46
C ILE A 26 12.78 -19.68 6.42
N GLU A 27 14.09 -19.59 6.16
CA GLU A 27 14.80 -18.31 6.07
C GLU A 27 14.21 -17.39 4.99
N ALA A 28 14.00 -17.91 3.79
CA ALA A 28 13.39 -17.15 2.69
C ALA A 28 11.97 -16.65 3.03
N HIS A 29 11.13 -17.50 3.66
CA HIS A 29 9.78 -17.12 4.06
C HIS A 29 9.79 -16.02 5.12
N VAL A 30 10.65 -16.15 6.15
CA VAL A 30 10.81 -15.13 7.20
C VAL A 30 11.29 -13.81 6.60
N CYS A 31 12.24 -13.85 5.67
CA CYS A 31 12.73 -12.66 4.97
C CYS A 31 11.61 -11.93 4.23
N ILE A 32 10.82 -12.64 3.43
CA ILE A 32 9.68 -12.05 2.69
C ILE A 32 8.64 -11.46 3.65
N CYS A 33 8.30 -12.20 4.72
CA CYS A 33 7.39 -11.72 5.75
C CYS A 33 7.90 -10.43 6.43
N PHE A 34 9.20 -10.33 6.69
CA PHE A 34 9.82 -9.16 7.30
C PHE A 34 9.78 -7.95 6.36
N VAL A 35 10.10 -8.13 5.07
CA VAL A 35 10.01 -7.09 4.05
C VAL A 35 8.57 -6.58 3.93
N ALA A 36 7.60 -7.50 3.84
CA ALA A 36 6.19 -7.15 3.77
C ALA A 36 5.72 -6.36 5.01
N PHE A 37 6.15 -6.78 6.21
CA PHE A 37 5.84 -6.07 7.45
C PHE A 37 6.48 -4.67 7.50
N LYS A 38 7.71 -4.53 7.01
CA LYS A 38 8.38 -3.22 6.91
C LYS A 38 7.57 -2.27 6.04
N VAL A 39 7.11 -2.72 4.87
CA VAL A 39 6.26 -1.90 3.97
C VAL A 39 4.95 -1.50 4.65
N TYR A 40 4.28 -2.44 5.32
CA TYR A 40 3.05 -2.15 6.07
C TYR A 40 3.27 -1.11 7.17
N LYS A 41 4.37 -1.23 7.93
CA LYS A 41 4.70 -0.28 9.01
C LYS A 41 5.12 1.08 8.50
N GLU A 42 5.79 1.13 7.36
CA GLU A 42 6.13 2.39 6.71
C GLU A 42 4.87 3.12 6.24
N LEU A 43 3.90 2.40 5.69
CA LEU A 43 2.60 2.98 5.36
C LEU A 43 1.88 3.51 6.62
N GLU A 44 1.90 2.78 7.73
CA GLU A 44 1.35 3.25 9.01
C GLU A 44 2.05 4.54 9.50
N ARG A 45 3.38 4.64 9.34
CA ARG A 45 4.17 5.84 9.69
C ARG A 45 3.75 7.04 8.83
N ILE A 46 3.67 6.87 7.52
CA ILE A 46 3.29 7.92 6.56
C ILE A 46 1.89 8.44 6.86
N LEU A 47 0.93 7.55 7.17
CA LEU A 47 -0.43 7.95 7.53
C LEU A 47 -0.46 8.82 8.80
N LYS A 48 0.35 8.46 9.82
CA LYS A 48 0.47 9.25 11.05
C LYS A 48 1.07 10.64 10.81
N ILE A 49 2.13 10.72 10.01
CA ILE A 49 2.80 12.01 9.69
C ILE A 49 1.83 12.95 8.97
N ASN A 50 1.02 12.40 8.05
CA ASN A 50 0.04 13.17 7.30
C ASN A 50 -1.30 13.35 8.05
N GLN A 51 -1.35 12.97 9.34
CA GLN A 51 -2.54 13.08 10.19
C GLN A 51 -3.81 12.44 9.62
N ILE A 52 -3.64 11.40 8.79
CA ILE A 52 -4.75 10.64 8.22
C ILE A 52 -5.19 9.63 9.27
N ASN A 53 -6.29 9.92 9.97
CA ASN A 53 -6.82 9.07 11.05
C ASN A 53 -7.61 7.86 10.50
N HIS A 54 -6.94 7.07 9.64
CA HIS A 54 -7.48 5.85 9.06
C HIS A 54 -6.54 4.67 9.29
N SER A 55 -7.10 3.52 9.65
CA SER A 55 -6.35 2.26 9.69
C SER A 55 -5.81 1.93 8.31
N VAL A 56 -4.61 1.35 8.24
CA VAL A 56 -3.96 0.93 6.98
C VAL A 56 -4.90 0.08 6.11
N GLU A 57 -5.65 -0.83 6.73
CA GLU A 57 -6.65 -1.69 6.06
C GLU A 57 -7.78 -0.89 5.41
N LYS A 58 -8.21 0.19 6.06
CA LYS A 58 -9.23 1.11 5.53
C LYS A 58 -8.69 1.84 4.31
N VAL A 59 -7.45 2.30 4.37
CA VAL A 59 -6.80 2.98 3.24
C VAL A 59 -6.65 2.03 2.06
N ILE A 60 -6.21 0.79 2.28
CA ILE A 60 -6.08 -0.23 1.23
C ILE A 60 -7.45 -0.55 0.61
N SER A 61 -8.51 -0.69 1.41
CA SER A 61 -9.85 -0.97 0.87
C SER A 61 -10.42 0.19 0.05
N ILE A 62 -10.20 1.43 0.47
CA ILE A 62 -10.58 2.61 -0.33
C ILE A 62 -9.73 2.67 -1.62
N ALA A 63 -8.42 2.41 -1.54
CA ALA A 63 -7.54 2.38 -2.69
C ALA A 63 -7.95 1.33 -3.73
N LYS A 64 -8.40 0.14 -3.31
CA LYS A 64 -8.97 -0.89 -4.20
C LYS A 64 -10.21 -0.40 -4.97
N THR A 65 -10.92 0.59 -4.45
CA THR A 65 -12.13 1.16 -5.10
C THR A 65 -11.77 2.31 -6.05
N ILE A 66 -10.55 2.84 -6.01
CA ILE A 66 -10.12 3.92 -6.89
C ILE A 66 -9.76 3.33 -8.25
N THR A 67 -10.56 3.64 -9.27
CA THR A 67 -10.30 3.20 -10.64
C THR A 67 -9.47 4.26 -11.38
N THR A 68 -8.39 3.82 -12.00
CA THR A 68 -7.60 4.65 -12.92
C THR A 68 -7.99 4.30 -14.34
N ILE A 69 -8.55 5.28 -15.07
CA ILE A 69 -8.97 5.09 -16.46
C ILE A 69 -7.84 5.62 -17.35
N LYS A 70 -7.35 4.76 -18.25
CA LYS A 70 -6.40 5.12 -19.30
C LYS A 70 -7.17 5.17 -20.61
N VAL A 71 -7.34 6.36 -21.17
CA VAL A 71 -8.02 6.57 -22.45
C VAL A 71 -6.97 6.96 -23.48
N MET A 72 -7.00 6.29 -24.63
CA MET A 72 -6.24 6.68 -25.80
C MET A 72 -7.16 7.54 -26.68
N LEU A 73 -6.83 8.81 -26.87
CA LEU A 73 -7.61 9.64 -27.78
C LEU A 73 -7.27 9.23 -29.22
N PRO A 74 -8.27 8.80 -30.03
CA PRO A 74 -8.01 8.36 -31.40
C PRO A 74 -7.54 9.50 -32.32
N TYR A 75 -7.82 10.75 -31.96
CA TYR A 75 -7.52 11.93 -32.78
C TYR A 75 -6.17 12.61 -32.47
N SER A 76 -5.63 12.44 -31.25
CA SER A 76 -4.38 13.10 -30.84
C SER A 76 -3.25 12.14 -30.48
N GLN A 77 -3.48 10.83 -30.56
CA GLN A 77 -2.51 9.77 -30.21
C GLN A 77 -1.88 9.92 -28.81
N THR A 78 -2.50 10.73 -27.94
CA THR A 78 -2.08 10.98 -26.57
C THR A 78 -2.82 10.03 -25.62
N ARG A 79 -2.08 9.43 -24.68
CA ARG A 79 -2.62 8.57 -23.62
C ARG A 79 -2.95 9.44 -22.41
N ILE A 80 -4.23 9.67 -22.16
CA ILE A 80 -4.67 10.38 -20.97
C ILE A 80 -4.95 9.35 -19.88
N THR A 81 -4.23 9.47 -18.77
CA THR A 81 -4.48 8.66 -17.57
C THR A 81 -5.14 9.56 -16.53
N LYS A 82 -6.34 9.21 -16.08
CA LYS A 82 -7.05 9.97 -15.05
C LYS A 82 -7.49 9.05 -13.92
N THR A 83 -7.03 9.36 -12.71
CA THR A 83 -7.41 8.67 -11.48
C THR A 83 -8.72 9.28 -10.97
N MET A 84 -9.75 8.45 -10.84
CA MET A 84 -11.09 8.92 -10.50
C MET A 84 -11.30 8.91 -8.98
N ILE A 85 -11.11 10.07 -8.35
CA ILE A 85 -11.35 10.29 -6.90
C ILE A 85 -12.73 10.93 -6.73
N LEU A 86 -13.78 10.11 -6.79
CA LEU A 86 -15.17 10.58 -6.85
C LEU A 86 -15.80 10.76 -5.46
N THR A 87 -15.46 9.89 -4.50
CA THR A 87 -16.15 9.86 -3.20
C THR A 87 -15.44 10.66 -2.11
N LYS A 88 -16.19 11.15 -1.11
CA LYS A 88 -15.66 11.89 0.05
C LYS A 88 -14.60 11.10 0.83
N LYS A 89 -14.70 9.76 0.83
CA LYS A 89 -13.73 8.81 1.41
C LYS A 89 -12.46 8.67 0.56
N GLN A 90 -12.56 8.75 -0.76
CA GLN A 90 -11.38 8.76 -1.63
C GLN A 90 -10.65 10.10 -1.55
N LYS A 91 -11.38 11.20 -1.35
CA LYS A 91 -10.78 12.53 -1.13
C LYS A 91 -9.89 12.60 0.11
N SER A 92 -10.21 11.85 1.18
CA SER A 92 -9.36 11.84 2.39
C SER A 92 -8.01 11.14 2.19
N ILE A 93 -7.88 10.31 1.15
CA ILE A 93 -6.61 9.64 0.79
C ILE A 93 -6.03 10.17 -0.52
N ALA A 94 -6.61 11.23 -1.10
CA ALA A 94 -6.22 11.75 -2.40
C ALA A 94 -4.76 12.22 -2.43
N SER A 95 -4.28 12.78 -1.33
CA SER A 95 -2.89 13.23 -1.17
C SER A 95 -1.88 12.11 -1.41
N LEU A 96 -2.24 10.84 -1.12
CA LEU A 96 -1.36 9.69 -1.34
C LEU A 96 -1.15 9.36 -2.83
N PHE A 97 -2.04 9.82 -3.71
CA PHE A 97 -2.01 9.52 -5.15
C PHE A 97 -1.34 10.63 -5.97
N GLU A 98 -0.90 11.71 -5.34
CA GLU A 98 -0.18 12.78 -6.02
C GLU A 98 1.31 12.42 -6.15
N ASP A 99 1.89 12.52 -7.35
CA ASP A 99 3.30 12.17 -7.57
C ASP A 99 4.28 13.04 -6.74
N GLN A 100 3.86 14.25 -6.40
CA GLN A 100 4.64 15.18 -5.56
C GLN A 100 4.70 14.74 -4.10
N PHE A 101 3.71 13.97 -3.64
CA PHE A 101 3.63 13.49 -2.26
C PHE A 101 4.81 12.59 -1.91
N TRP A 102 5.12 11.64 -2.78
CA TRP A 102 6.20 10.67 -2.57
C TRP A 102 7.59 11.28 -2.72
N LYS A 103 7.73 12.26 -3.63
CA LYS A 103 8.98 13.04 -3.76
C LYS A 103 9.30 13.84 -2.50
N LYS A 104 8.29 14.39 -1.83
CA LYS A 104 8.45 15.12 -0.56
C LYS A 104 8.89 14.20 0.58
N ILE A 105 8.41 12.96 0.61
CA ILE A 105 8.75 11.97 1.65
C ILE A 105 10.17 11.42 1.47
N GLN A 106 10.69 11.37 0.24
CA GLN A 106 12.07 10.95 -0.05
C GLN A 106 13.12 12.05 0.21
N GLY A 107 12.70 13.27 0.57
CA GLY A 107 13.56 14.47 0.65
C GLY A 107 14.16 14.81 2.01
N ASP A 108 14.29 13.86 2.95
CA ASP A 108 15.04 14.04 4.20
C ASP A 108 16.36 13.24 4.19
N ALA A 109 17.20 13.48 3.16
CA ALA A 109 18.62 13.16 3.12
C ALA A 109 19.38 14.17 2.25
#